data_AF-A0A923BFY0-F1
#
_entry.id   AF-A0A923BFY0-F1
#
_cell.length_a   1.000
_cell.length_b   1.000
_cell.length_c   1.000
_cell.angle_alpha   90.00
_cell.angle_beta   90.00
_cell.angle_gamma   90.00
#
_symmetry.space_group_name_H-M   'P 1'
#
loop_
_entity.id
_entity.type
_entity.pdbx_description
1 polymer ?
#
loop_
_entity_poly.entity_id
_entity_poly.type
_entity_poly.pdbx_seq_one_letter_code
_entity_poly.pdbx_strand_id
1 'polypeptide(L)'
;MMKMIQPLLAAALALAWSQTPVQAQTMFGSLSNFDVVNDTGEICRGFEIELEGISPTEIFYTFGNPYIRYGDPTVTATATGSIVRYASGFDGTNWAVGTPIPAGPFPTGGHECFYPAYGGDPNYETLGGEHFGVALNGNPTNTTYGWLLGDAAGNLIASGSNVKVPAPVWNVQPPANPAAPAAVQAVIPALPKEHPKDLFGEAMWVKVFVTEAAEPAELEHLVPGDPAVPDGSEPAEIEIEWQLLQAGKNGVDELDSGHDDMAVDSESVTRRYEFYKYVGPYNDEGEAQVEDAELFPEAVGEFIGAQNAAFNLAPFVVPEPATLALLSMGLAGVALSRRRRGVAG
;
A
#
# COMPACT_ATOMS: atom_id res chain seq x y z
N MET A 1 83.28 -14.60 17.63
CA MET A 1 83.29 -15.93 18.24
C MET A 1 81.84 -16.33 18.51
N MET A 2 81.49 -17.56 18.15
CA MET A 2 80.23 -18.28 18.42
C MET A 2 78.97 -18.02 17.56
N LYS A 3 78.64 -19.05 16.77
CA LYS A 3 77.33 -19.38 16.19
C LYS A 3 76.45 -20.07 17.26
N MET A 4 75.12 -19.97 17.13
CA MET A 4 74.09 -21.01 17.40
C MET A 4 72.74 -20.47 16.85
N ILE A 5 72.18 -20.98 15.74
CA ILE A 5 71.29 -22.15 15.54
C ILE A 5 69.83 -21.90 16.00
N GLN A 6 68.94 -21.89 14.99
CA GLN A 6 67.45 -22.00 14.86
C GLN A 6 66.69 -22.96 15.83
N PRO A 7 65.33 -23.13 15.81
CA PRO A 7 64.22 -22.48 15.07
C PRO A 7 62.85 -22.27 15.83
N LEU A 8 61.82 -21.78 15.11
CA LEU A 8 60.37 -22.13 15.14
C LEU A 8 59.51 -21.79 16.38
N LEU A 9 58.49 -20.92 16.21
CA LEU A 9 57.08 -21.34 16.18
C LEU A 9 56.15 -20.21 15.68
N ALA A 10 55.05 -20.63 15.09
CA ALA A 10 54.10 -19.89 14.27
C ALA A 10 53.19 -18.92 15.02
N ALA A 11 52.78 -17.85 14.32
CA ALA A 11 51.43 -17.28 14.38
C ALA A 11 51.26 -16.24 13.25
N ALA A 12 51.16 -16.70 12.00
CA ALA A 12 50.54 -15.90 10.95
C ALA A 12 49.01 -15.99 11.17
N LEU A 13 48.50 -15.13 12.05
CA LEU A 13 47.07 -14.98 12.25
C LEU A 13 46.52 -14.28 11.00
N ALA A 14 45.93 -15.07 10.12
CA ALA A 14 45.14 -14.55 9.02
C ALA A 14 43.98 -13.74 9.61
N LEU A 15 44.09 -12.41 9.61
CA LEU A 15 42.92 -11.53 9.64
C LEU A 15 42.22 -11.69 8.28
N ALA A 16 41.55 -12.81 8.09
CA ALA A 16 40.40 -12.85 7.21
C ALA A 16 39.35 -11.98 7.89
N TRP A 17 39.21 -10.74 7.42
CA TRP A 17 37.97 -10.02 7.60
C TRP A 17 36.87 -10.91 7.05
N SER A 18 36.17 -11.60 7.95
CA SER A 18 34.82 -12.04 7.71
C SER A 18 34.01 -10.78 7.50
N GLN A 19 34.01 -10.27 6.28
CA GLN A 19 32.88 -9.50 5.80
C GLN A 19 31.73 -10.50 5.77
N THR A 20 31.05 -10.64 6.90
CA THR A 20 29.67 -11.11 6.87
C THR A 20 29.00 -10.26 5.80
N PRO A 21 28.48 -10.84 4.72
CA PRO A 21 27.64 -10.06 3.83
C PRO A 21 26.60 -9.40 4.73
N VAL A 22 26.54 -8.07 4.70
CA VAL A 22 25.33 -7.37 5.11
C VAL A 22 24.25 -8.05 4.29
N GLN A 23 23.47 -8.93 4.93
CA GLN A 23 22.26 -9.44 4.34
C GLN A 23 21.45 -8.18 4.11
N ALA A 24 21.28 -7.79 2.84
CA ALA A 24 20.22 -6.86 2.49
C ALA A 24 18.96 -7.47 3.10
N GLN A 25 18.42 -6.83 4.14
CA GLN A 25 17.20 -7.33 4.74
C GLN A 25 16.12 -7.17 3.70
N THR A 26 15.54 -8.30 3.32
CA THR A 26 14.34 -8.36 2.53
C THR A 26 13.26 -7.62 3.31
N MET A 27 12.80 -6.47 2.80
CA MET A 27 11.50 -5.95 3.25
C MET A 27 10.46 -6.99 2.88
N PHE A 28 9.71 -7.51 3.84
CA PHE A 28 8.71 -8.50 3.54
C PHE A 28 7.35 -7.83 3.40
N GLY A 29 7.13 -7.23 2.25
CA GLY A 29 5.77 -6.97 1.80
C GLY A 29 5.07 -5.79 2.47
N SER A 30 5.24 -4.58 1.92
CA SER A 30 4.30 -3.51 2.23
C SER A 30 3.01 -3.77 1.47
N LEU A 31 1.91 -3.87 2.19
CA LEU A 31 0.57 -3.92 1.64
C LEU A 31 -0.02 -2.54 1.69
N SER A 32 -0.74 -2.17 0.63
CA SER A 32 -1.53 -0.96 0.63
C SER A 32 -2.84 -1.21 -0.08
N ASN A 33 -3.91 -0.92 0.64
CA ASN A 33 -5.29 -1.04 0.22
C ASN A 33 -5.95 0.30 0.51
N PHE A 34 -6.60 0.91 -0.46
CA PHE A 34 -7.16 2.23 -0.28
C PHE A 34 -8.48 2.40 -1.02
N ASP A 35 -9.34 3.20 -0.42
CA ASP A 35 -10.54 3.71 -1.04
C ASP A 35 -10.30 5.11 -1.56
N VAL A 36 -10.83 5.37 -2.75
CA VAL A 36 -10.74 6.68 -3.38
C VAL A 36 -12.12 7.10 -3.88
N VAL A 37 -12.48 8.34 -3.54
CA VAL A 37 -13.67 8.99 -4.06
C VAL A 37 -13.40 9.48 -5.49
N ASN A 38 -14.36 9.30 -6.38
CA ASN A 38 -14.33 9.91 -7.71
C ASN A 38 -14.75 11.38 -7.64
N ASP A 39 -13.79 12.25 -7.37
CA ASP A 39 -13.99 13.70 -7.29
C ASP A 39 -13.80 14.44 -8.63
N THR A 40 -13.67 13.70 -9.74
CA THR A 40 -13.39 14.28 -11.07
C THR A 40 -14.56 15.05 -11.68
N GLY A 41 -15.78 14.85 -11.17
CA GLY A 41 -17.00 15.43 -11.72
C GLY A 41 -17.53 14.71 -12.97
N GLU A 42 -16.90 13.62 -13.39
CA GLU A 42 -17.34 12.77 -14.51
C GLU A 42 -17.30 11.28 -14.12
N ILE A 43 -17.90 10.41 -14.93
CA ILE A 43 -17.79 8.95 -14.70
C ILE A 43 -16.40 8.50 -15.13
N CYS A 44 -15.60 8.02 -14.17
CA CYS A 44 -14.29 7.44 -14.45
C CYS A 44 -14.43 6.05 -15.07
N ARG A 45 -13.51 5.72 -15.97
CA ARG A 45 -13.46 4.46 -16.75
C ARG A 45 -12.19 3.65 -16.48
N GLY A 46 -11.37 4.09 -15.54
CA GLY A 46 -10.21 3.37 -15.08
C GLY A 46 -9.45 4.14 -14.01
N PHE A 47 -8.34 3.57 -13.59
CA PHE A 47 -7.48 4.13 -12.57
C PHE A 47 -6.04 3.67 -12.79
N GLU A 48 -5.08 4.51 -12.42
CA GLU A 48 -3.66 4.19 -12.44
C GLU A 48 -3.03 4.38 -11.07
N ILE A 49 -2.15 3.45 -10.74
CA ILE A 49 -1.17 3.57 -9.68
C ILE A 49 0.19 3.54 -10.35
N GLU A 50 0.91 4.66 -10.33
CA GLU A 50 2.32 4.70 -10.77
C GLU A 50 3.22 4.57 -9.54
N LEU A 51 4.13 3.60 -9.60
CA LEU A 51 5.05 3.21 -8.55
C LEU A 51 6.47 3.39 -9.07
N GLU A 52 7.08 4.54 -8.81
CA GLU A 52 8.46 4.80 -9.19
C GLU A 52 9.44 3.98 -8.34
N GLY A 53 10.51 3.49 -8.94
CA GLY A 53 11.52 2.65 -8.28
C GLY A 53 11.12 1.18 -8.09
N ILE A 54 9.86 0.81 -8.37
CA ILE A 54 9.35 -0.56 -8.25
C ILE A 54 9.24 -1.21 -9.62
N SER A 55 9.87 -2.37 -9.81
CA SER A 55 9.70 -3.18 -11.01
C SER A 55 8.44 -4.07 -10.94
N PRO A 56 7.88 -4.54 -12.07
CA PRO A 56 6.70 -5.40 -12.04
C PRO A 56 6.87 -6.69 -11.23
N THR A 57 8.10 -7.20 -11.12
CA THR A 57 8.41 -8.42 -10.35
C THR A 57 8.37 -8.21 -8.84
N GLU A 58 8.37 -6.95 -8.39
CA GLU A 58 8.26 -6.57 -6.99
C GLU A 58 6.81 -6.28 -6.58
N ILE A 59 5.86 -6.38 -7.53
CA ILE A 59 4.42 -6.28 -7.27
C ILE A 59 3.86 -7.71 -7.23
N PHE A 60 3.61 -8.21 -6.02
CA PHE A 60 3.23 -9.62 -5.83
C PHE A 60 1.74 -9.86 -5.94
N TYR A 61 0.95 -8.83 -5.72
CA TYR A 61 -0.49 -8.92 -5.74
C TYR A 61 -1.09 -7.54 -6.03
N THR A 62 -2.26 -7.53 -6.66
CA THR A 62 -3.08 -6.35 -6.92
C THR A 62 -4.53 -6.67 -6.59
N PHE A 63 -5.21 -5.80 -5.84
CA PHE A 63 -6.63 -5.99 -5.55
C PHE A 63 -7.46 -5.89 -6.84
N GLY A 64 -8.34 -6.84 -7.11
CA GLY A 64 -8.98 -6.95 -8.43
C GLY A 64 -10.21 -7.82 -8.44
N ASN A 65 -10.35 -8.66 -9.47
CA ASN A 65 -11.47 -9.59 -9.60
C ASN A 65 -11.49 -10.59 -8.42
N PRO A 66 -12.64 -10.90 -7.81
CA PRO A 66 -14.01 -10.48 -8.16
C PRO A 66 -14.54 -9.27 -7.39
N TYR A 67 -13.67 -8.53 -6.71
CA TYR A 67 -14.04 -7.57 -5.69
C TYR A 67 -14.47 -6.20 -6.23
N ILE A 68 -13.98 -5.80 -7.41
CA ILE A 68 -14.24 -4.46 -7.98
C ILE A 68 -14.75 -4.48 -9.42
N ARG A 69 -15.38 -3.37 -9.84
CA ARG A 69 -15.98 -3.18 -11.17
C ARG A 69 -15.01 -3.41 -12.32
N TYR A 70 -13.78 -2.93 -12.19
CA TYR A 70 -12.79 -2.98 -13.27
C TYR A 70 -12.16 -4.37 -13.47
N GLY A 71 -12.33 -5.29 -12.51
CA GLY A 71 -11.65 -6.57 -12.50
C GLY A 71 -10.13 -6.42 -12.27
N ASP A 72 -9.36 -7.38 -12.80
CA ASP A 72 -7.91 -7.42 -12.60
C ASP A 72 -7.19 -6.31 -13.38
N PRO A 73 -6.19 -5.64 -12.79
CA PRO A 73 -5.42 -4.65 -13.49
C PRO A 73 -4.37 -5.28 -14.41
N THR A 74 -3.78 -4.42 -15.24
CA THR A 74 -2.51 -4.72 -15.93
C THR A 74 -1.35 -4.08 -15.21
N VAL A 75 -0.23 -4.77 -15.12
CA VAL A 75 1.03 -4.25 -14.58
C VAL A 75 2.04 -4.10 -15.72
N THR A 76 2.51 -2.87 -15.96
CA THR A 76 3.43 -2.56 -17.05
C THR A 76 4.66 -1.83 -16.53
N ALA A 77 5.85 -2.22 -16.97
CA ALA A 77 7.08 -1.50 -16.66
C ALA A 77 7.12 -0.13 -17.37
N THR A 78 7.64 0.87 -16.69
CA THR A 78 7.96 2.19 -17.25
C THR A 78 9.46 2.43 -17.22
N ALA A 79 9.90 3.64 -17.64
CA ALA A 79 11.30 4.03 -17.53
C ALA A 79 11.75 4.26 -16.07
N THR A 80 10.81 4.56 -15.18
CA THR A 80 11.05 4.97 -13.79
C THR A 80 10.58 3.93 -12.78
N GLY A 81 9.74 2.97 -13.17
CA GLY A 81 9.18 1.96 -12.28
C GLY A 81 8.08 1.14 -12.96
N SER A 82 6.88 1.15 -12.39
CA SER A 82 5.72 0.39 -12.89
C SER A 82 4.43 1.18 -12.84
N ILE A 83 3.49 0.83 -13.72
CA ILE A 83 2.10 1.28 -13.68
C ILE A 83 1.20 0.07 -13.46
N VAL A 84 0.34 0.13 -12.45
CA VAL A 84 -0.81 -0.76 -12.25
C VAL A 84 -2.04 -0.03 -12.78
N ARG A 85 -2.59 -0.50 -13.90
CA ARG A 85 -3.73 0.13 -14.58
C ARG A 85 -4.97 -0.75 -14.53
N TYR A 86 -6.03 -0.20 -13.96
CA TYR A 86 -7.41 -0.70 -13.99
C TYR A 86 -8.15 -0.02 -15.14
N ALA A 87 -8.88 -0.80 -15.94
CA ALA A 87 -9.53 -0.27 -17.15
C ALA A 87 -10.88 -0.94 -17.40
N SER A 88 -11.91 -0.14 -17.64
CA SER A 88 -13.18 -0.65 -18.16
C SER A 88 -12.99 -1.17 -19.58
N GLY A 89 -13.62 -2.30 -19.89
CA GLY A 89 -13.76 -2.72 -21.29
C GLY A 89 -14.56 -1.71 -22.11
N PHE A 90 -14.25 -1.63 -23.41
CA PHE A 90 -14.99 -0.83 -24.39
C PHE A 90 -15.37 -1.70 -25.59
N ASP A 91 -16.64 -1.71 -25.98
CA ASP A 91 -17.16 -2.57 -27.07
C ASP A 91 -17.19 -1.89 -28.45
N GLY A 92 -16.68 -0.64 -28.53
CA GLY A 92 -16.76 0.20 -29.72
C GLY A 92 -17.87 1.26 -29.65
N THR A 93 -18.80 1.14 -28.68
CA THR A 93 -19.87 2.11 -28.45
C THR A 93 -20.03 2.45 -26.98
N ASN A 94 -19.94 1.47 -26.08
CA ASN A 94 -20.19 1.59 -24.66
C ASN A 94 -18.99 1.12 -23.83
N TRP A 95 -18.76 1.83 -22.74
CA TRP A 95 -17.90 1.36 -21.66
C TRP A 95 -18.68 0.37 -20.78
N ALA A 96 -18.05 -0.75 -20.44
CA ALA A 96 -18.66 -1.83 -19.67
C ALA A 96 -19.03 -1.40 -18.25
N VAL A 97 -18.13 -0.66 -17.58
CA VAL A 97 -18.28 -0.21 -16.19
C VAL A 97 -17.74 1.20 -16.03
N GLY A 98 -17.98 1.80 -14.87
CA GLY A 98 -17.33 3.04 -14.49
C GLY A 98 -17.66 3.43 -13.06
N THR A 99 -16.75 4.13 -12.42
CA THR A 99 -16.98 4.71 -11.10
C THR A 99 -17.83 5.97 -11.28
N PRO A 100 -19.05 6.02 -10.71
CA PRO A 100 -19.94 7.16 -10.92
C PRO A 100 -19.44 8.41 -10.20
N ILE A 101 -20.06 9.55 -10.47
CA ILE A 101 -19.88 10.75 -9.68
C ILE A 101 -20.61 10.53 -8.34
N PRO A 102 -19.97 10.79 -7.19
CA PRO A 102 -20.61 10.62 -5.90
C PRO A 102 -21.78 11.59 -5.74
N ALA A 103 -22.87 11.13 -5.13
CA ALA A 103 -24.07 11.96 -4.90
C ALA A 103 -23.84 13.07 -3.86
N GLY A 104 -22.79 12.94 -3.06
CA GLY A 104 -22.32 13.87 -2.04
C GLY A 104 -21.13 13.26 -1.31
N PRO A 105 -20.56 13.95 -0.31
CA PRO A 105 -19.49 13.38 0.51
C PRO A 105 -19.98 12.15 1.28
N PHE A 106 -19.15 11.12 1.34
CA PHE A 106 -19.38 9.93 2.14
C PHE A 106 -18.05 9.45 2.72
N PRO A 107 -18.01 9.02 3.99
CA PRO A 107 -16.87 8.27 4.49
C PRO A 107 -16.92 6.85 3.94
N THR A 108 -15.79 6.16 3.94
CA THR A 108 -15.72 4.77 3.50
C THR A 108 -15.50 3.78 4.64
N GLY A 109 -15.55 4.24 5.89
CA GLY A 109 -15.21 3.42 7.05
C GLY A 109 -13.78 2.84 6.97
N GLY A 110 -12.92 3.44 6.17
CA GLY A 110 -11.58 2.96 5.88
C GLY A 110 -11.42 2.21 4.58
N HIS A 111 -12.41 1.44 4.11
CA HIS A 111 -12.22 0.54 2.96
C HIS A 111 -13.47 -0.18 2.39
N GLU A 112 -14.62 0.49 2.29
CA GLU A 112 -15.90 -0.11 1.86
C GLU A 112 -16.21 0.00 0.35
N CYS A 113 -15.39 0.67 -0.47
CA CYS A 113 -15.68 0.94 -1.89
C CYS A 113 -15.49 -0.26 -2.84
N PHE A 114 -16.06 -1.42 -2.53
CA PHE A 114 -16.02 -2.63 -3.34
C PHE A 114 -17.35 -3.40 -3.28
N TYR A 115 -17.48 -4.53 -3.97
CA TYR A 115 -18.76 -5.22 -4.08
C TYR A 115 -19.30 -5.73 -2.71
N PRO A 116 -20.58 -5.48 -2.39
CA PRO A 116 -21.18 -5.91 -1.12
C PRO A 116 -21.27 -7.42 -0.93
N ALA A 117 -21.17 -8.21 -2.01
CA ALA A 117 -21.08 -9.66 -1.92
C ALA A 117 -19.83 -10.15 -1.15
N TYR A 118 -18.82 -9.29 -1.02
CA TYR A 118 -17.55 -9.58 -0.34
C TYR A 118 -17.34 -8.71 0.91
N GLY A 119 -18.36 -7.97 1.35
CA GLY A 119 -18.28 -7.12 2.55
C GLY A 119 -18.18 -5.62 2.29
N GLY A 120 -18.20 -5.18 1.02
CA GLY A 120 -18.21 -3.75 0.68
C GLY A 120 -19.57 -3.06 0.86
N ASP A 121 -19.64 -1.78 0.48
CA ASP A 121 -20.80 -0.93 0.68
C ASP A 121 -22.03 -1.46 -0.10
N PRO A 122 -23.22 -1.58 0.54
CA PRO A 122 -24.45 -2.02 -0.12
C PRO A 122 -24.86 -1.19 -1.36
N ASN A 123 -24.42 0.07 -1.42
CA ASN A 123 -24.67 1.03 -2.48
C ASN A 123 -23.48 1.22 -3.42
N TYR A 124 -22.44 0.37 -3.32
CA TYR A 124 -21.21 0.45 -4.10
C TYR A 124 -21.46 0.94 -5.52
N GLU A 125 -22.31 0.27 -6.29
CA GLU A 125 -22.67 0.60 -7.69
C GLU A 125 -23.04 2.08 -7.97
N THR A 126 -23.50 2.82 -6.96
CA THR A 126 -23.91 4.23 -7.07
C THR A 126 -23.10 5.18 -6.18
N LEU A 127 -22.22 4.65 -5.33
CA LEU A 127 -21.54 5.39 -4.26
C LEU A 127 -20.59 6.47 -4.82
N GLY A 128 -19.95 6.19 -5.94
CA GLY A 128 -18.94 7.07 -6.55
C GLY A 128 -17.56 6.93 -5.91
N GLY A 129 -17.29 5.78 -5.29
CA GLY A 129 -15.95 5.38 -4.85
C GLY A 129 -15.50 4.09 -5.52
N GLU A 130 -14.19 3.85 -5.47
CA GLU A 130 -13.56 2.59 -5.85
C GLU A 130 -12.46 2.25 -4.86
N HIS A 131 -12.13 0.97 -4.83
CA HIS A 131 -11.14 0.40 -3.95
C HIS A 131 -10.03 -0.24 -4.75
N PHE A 132 -8.80 0.01 -4.34
CA PHE A 132 -7.62 -0.50 -5.03
C PHE A 132 -6.59 -0.97 -4.02
N GLY A 133 -5.65 -1.78 -4.48
CA GLY A 133 -4.54 -2.16 -3.64
C GLY A 133 -3.40 -2.86 -4.36
N VAL A 134 -2.25 -2.84 -3.72
CA VAL A 134 -1.01 -3.48 -4.18
C VAL A 134 -0.24 -4.08 -3.00
N ALA A 135 0.42 -5.22 -3.25
CA ALA A 135 1.41 -5.80 -2.35
C ALA A 135 2.81 -5.67 -2.97
N LEU A 136 3.73 -4.99 -2.28
CA LEU A 136 5.03 -4.60 -2.82
C LEU A 136 6.21 -5.17 -2.03
N ASN A 137 7.30 -5.46 -2.72
CA ASN A 137 8.58 -5.88 -2.14
C ASN A 137 9.57 -4.72 -1.95
N GLY A 138 9.11 -3.56 -1.50
CA GLY A 138 9.93 -2.36 -1.52
C GLY A 138 9.08 -1.12 -1.31
N ASN A 139 9.73 -0.01 -0.97
CA ASN A 139 9.09 1.29 -0.98
C ASN A 139 9.26 1.92 -2.36
N PRO A 140 8.18 2.35 -3.01
CA PRO A 140 8.28 3.26 -4.14
C PRO A 140 9.02 4.54 -3.73
N THR A 141 9.82 5.10 -4.63
CA THR A 141 10.42 6.43 -4.42
C THR A 141 9.38 7.54 -4.56
N ASN A 142 8.30 7.26 -5.29
CA ASN A 142 7.13 8.11 -5.44
C ASN A 142 5.94 7.23 -5.81
N THR A 143 4.76 7.54 -5.27
CA THR A 143 3.51 6.88 -5.63
C THR A 143 2.51 7.94 -6.07
N THR A 144 1.97 7.79 -7.27
CA THR A 144 0.91 8.67 -7.77
C THR A 144 -0.31 7.86 -8.17
N TYR A 145 -1.46 8.47 -7.93
CA TYR A 145 -2.76 7.88 -8.13
C TYR A 145 -3.56 8.76 -9.08
N GLY A 146 -4.23 8.16 -10.07
CA GLY A 146 -4.90 8.93 -11.10
C GLY A 146 -6.15 8.26 -11.65
N TRP A 147 -7.27 8.97 -11.59
CA TRP A 147 -8.47 8.59 -12.30
C TRP A 147 -8.30 8.73 -13.82
N LEU A 148 -8.84 7.76 -14.56
CA LEU A 148 -8.90 7.77 -16.01
C LEU A 148 -10.32 8.04 -16.49
N LEU A 149 -10.49 9.04 -17.35
CA LEU A 149 -11.70 9.32 -18.10
C LEU A 149 -11.67 8.54 -19.42
N GLY A 150 -12.83 8.10 -19.89
CA GLY A 150 -12.96 7.40 -21.17
C GLY A 150 -13.59 8.30 -22.24
N ASP A 151 -12.99 8.37 -23.42
CA ASP A 151 -13.57 9.08 -24.56
C ASP A 151 -14.50 8.18 -25.41
N ALA A 152 -15.14 8.79 -26.42
CA ALA A 152 -16.07 8.09 -27.32
C ALA A 152 -15.35 7.15 -28.32
N ALA A 153 -14.02 7.21 -28.42
CA ALA A 153 -13.21 6.34 -29.26
C ALA A 153 -12.62 5.16 -28.49
N GLY A 154 -12.87 5.08 -27.17
CA GLY A 154 -12.36 4.02 -26.31
C GLY A 154 -10.97 4.31 -25.73
N ASN A 155 -10.49 5.55 -25.79
CA ASN A 155 -9.23 5.92 -25.16
C ASN A 155 -9.44 6.29 -23.69
N LEU A 156 -8.50 5.87 -22.84
CA LEU A 156 -8.41 6.29 -21.45
C LEU A 156 -7.40 7.43 -21.32
N ILE A 157 -7.80 8.51 -20.64
CA ILE A 157 -7.03 9.73 -20.47
C ILE A 157 -7.06 10.13 -19.00
N ALA A 158 -5.94 10.55 -18.42
CA ALA A 158 -5.91 11.07 -17.05
C ALA A 158 -6.89 12.24 -16.88
N SER A 159 -7.64 12.24 -15.77
CA SER A 159 -8.62 13.28 -15.43
C SER A 159 -8.02 14.69 -15.24
N GLY A 160 -6.70 14.77 -15.05
CA GLY A 160 -5.94 16.01 -15.03
C GLY A 160 -5.33 16.37 -13.67
N SER A 161 -5.90 15.88 -12.57
CA SER A 161 -5.34 15.98 -11.22
C SER A 161 -5.09 14.60 -10.63
N ASN A 162 -3.99 14.45 -9.90
CA ASN A 162 -3.75 13.26 -9.13
C ASN A 162 -4.69 13.20 -7.93
N VAL A 163 -5.04 11.97 -7.55
CA VAL A 163 -5.77 11.69 -6.32
C VAL A 163 -4.87 12.02 -5.13
N LYS A 164 -5.46 12.68 -4.14
CA LYS A 164 -4.78 13.27 -2.98
C LYS A 164 -4.81 12.34 -1.76
N VAL A 165 -4.42 11.08 -1.97
CA VAL A 165 -4.29 10.07 -0.92
C VAL A 165 -2.80 9.73 -0.84
N PRO A 166 -2.02 10.33 0.09
CA PRO A 166 -0.61 10.02 0.26
C PRO A 166 -0.35 8.56 0.66
N ALA A 167 0.67 7.96 0.04
CA ALA A 167 1.08 6.59 0.36
C ALA A 167 2.13 6.54 1.49
N PRO A 168 2.02 5.62 2.47
CA PRO A 168 3.02 5.47 3.52
C PRO A 168 4.29 4.81 2.99
N VAL A 169 5.41 5.31 3.50
CA VAL A 169 6.74 4.72 3.33
C VAL A 169 7.09 3.97 4.60
N TRP A 170 7.45 2.69 4.48
CA TRP A 170 7.77 1.84 5.62
C TRP A 170 9.27 1.73 5.84
N ASN A 171 9.76 2.18 7.00
CA ASN A 171 11.14 1.97 7.40
C ASN A 171 11.20 0.90 8.49
N VAL A 172 12.18 -0.01 8.37
CA VAL A 172 12.35 -1.10 9.33
C VAL A 172 13.76 -1.05 9.87
N GLN A 173 13.85 -1.02 11.20
CA GLN A 173 15.10 -1.23 11.91
C GLN A 173 15.23 -2.69 12.34
N PRO A 174 16.27 -3.41 11.88
CA PRO A 174 16.55 -4.76 12.35
C PRO A 174 16.64 -4.84 13.88
N PRO A 175 16.25 -5.99 14.45
CA PRO A 175 16.57 -6.29 15.84
C PRO A 175 18.07 -6.16 16.11
N ALA A 176 18.44 -5.45 17.18
CA ALA A 176 19.83 -5.35 17.61
C ALA A 176 20.44 -6.71 18.01
N ASN A 177 19.59 -7.69 18.32
CA ASN A 177 19.94 -9.09 18.51
C ASN A 177 18.76 -10.00 18.11
N PRO A 178 18.98 -11.31 17.85
CA PRO A 178 17.92 -12.22 17.38
C PRO A 178 16.74 -12.47 18.34
N ALA A 179 16.81 -11.97 19.58
CA ALA A 179 15.76 -12.11 20.59
C ALA A 179 15.03 -10.78 20.88
N ALA A 180 15.41 -9.70 20.20
CA ALA A 180 14.72 -8.41 20.26
C ALA A 180 13.68 -8.33 19.13
N PRO A 181 12.60 -7.58 19.32
CA PRO A 181 11.67 -7.27 18.22
C PRO A 181 12.34 -6.36 17.19
N ALA A 182 11.78 -6.34 15.98
CA ALA A 182 12.11 -5.31 14.99
C ALA A 182 11.34 -4.03 15.34
N ALA A 183 11.92 -2.88 15.00
CA ALA A 183 11.22 -1.61 15.11
C ALA A 183 10.75 -1.16 13.72
N VAL A 184 9.50 -0.74 13.62
CA VAL A 184 8.87 -0.31 12.37
C VAL A 184 8.43 1.13 12.48
N GLN A 185 8.62 1.87 11.39
CA GLN A 185 8.20 3.25 11.24
C GLN A 185 7.40 3.38 9.95
N ALA A 186 6.28 4.08 10.01
CA ALA A 186 5.53 4.52 8.84
C ALA A 186 5.62 6.04 8.72
N VAL A 187 5.93 6.51 7.52
CA VAL A 187 5.98 7.94 7.20
C VAL A 187 5.01 8.25 6.08
N ILE A 188 4.07 9.16 6.32
CA ILE A 188 3.18 9.72 5.30
C ILE A 188 3.68 11.12 4.94
N PRO A 189 4.14 11.36 3.70
CA PRO A 189 4.49 12.71 3.28
C PRO A 189 3.24 13.56 3.09
N ALA A 190 3.34 14.87 3.35
CA ALA A 190 2.33 15.81 2.91
C ALA A 190 2.27 15.88 1.37
N LEU A 191 1.17 16.40 0.82
CA LEU A 191 1.04 16.57 -0.63
C LEU A 191 2.18 17.44 -1.18
N PRO A 192 2.75 17.06 -2.34
CA PRO A 192 3.77 17.87 -2.97
C PRO A 192 3.21 19.24 -3.36
N LYS A 193 4.11 20.22 -3.47
CA LYS A 193 3.80 21.55 -3.97
C LYS A 193 3.37 21.46 -5.43
N GLU A 194 2.27 22.14 -5.80
CA GLU A 194 1.77 22.14 -7.17
C GLU A 194 2.76 22.80 -8.13
N HIS A 195 3.44 23.87 -7.69
CA HIS A 195 4.45 24.56 -8.48
C HIS A 195 5.78 24.69 -7.74
N PRO A 196 6.93 24.64 -8.45
CA PRO A 196 8.25 24.76 -7.83
C PRO A 196 8.51 26.06 -7.06
N LYS A 197 7.70 27.10 -7.29
CA LYS A 197 7.83 28.40 -6.62
C LYS A 197 7.00 28.50 -5.35
N ASP A 198 6.08 27.57 -5.13
CA ASP A 198 5.18 27.62 -4.00
C ASP A 198 5.95 27.37 -2.71
N LEU A 199 5.61 28.14 -1.67
CA LEU A 199 6.22 27.95 -0.35
C LEU A 199 5.58 26.76 0.36
N PHE A 200 4.29 26.52 0.10
CA PHE A 200 3.51 25.47 0.74
C PHE A 200 2.79 24.59 -0.29
N GLY A 201 2.59 23.31 0.05
CA GLY A 201 1.67 22.43 -0.65
C GLY A 201 0.23 22.68 -0.22
N GLU A 202 -0.70 21.94 -0.80
CA GLU A 202 -2.08 21.93 -0.32
C GLU A 202 -2.15 21.26 1.05
N ALA A 203 -2.92 21.85 1.97
CA ALA A 203 -3.11 21.30 3.30
C ALA A 203 -4.23 20.25 3.30
N MET A 204 -4.11 19.29 4.21
CA MET A 204 -5.12 18.27 4.46
C MET A 204 -5.16 17.87 5.93
N TRP A 205 -6.28 17.30 6.35
CA TRP A 205 -6.42 16.67 7.65
C TRP A 205 -6.25 15.17 7.53
N VAL A 206 -5.53 14.59 8.49
CA VAL A 206 -5.28 13.15 8.56
C VAL A 206 -5.68 12.61 9.92
N LYS A 207 -6.35 11.44 9.90
CA LYS A 207 -6.49 10.56 11.06
C LYS A 207 -5.64 9.33 10.88
N VAL A 208 -5.15 8.76 11.98
CA VAL A 208 -4.37 7.52 11.98
C VAL A 208 -4.92 6.57 13.02
N PHE A 209 -5.18 5.35 12.59
CA PHE A 209 -5.51 4.23 13.44
C PHE A 209 -4.47 3.13 13.27
N VAL A 210 -4.14 2.41 14.34
CA VAL A 210 -3.12 1.38 14.35
C VAL A 210 -3.58 0.15 15.09
N THR A 211 -3.21 -1.01 14.57
CA THR A 211 -3.30 -2.29 15.29
C THR A 211 -2.13 -3.18 14.91
N GLU A 212 -1.79 -4.10 15.78
CA GLU A 212 -0.81 -5.15 15.53
C GLU A 212 -1.47 -6.51 15.63
N ALA A 213 -1.04 -7.45 14.78
CA ALA A 213 -1.58 -8.80 14.76
C ALA A 213 -0.46 -9.85 14.86
N ALA A 214 -0.78 -10.95 15.54
CA ALA A 214 0.09 -12.11 15.67
C ALA A 214 0.24 -12.92 14.38
N GLU A 215 -0.60 -12.65 13.38
CA GLU A 215 -0.58 -13.30 12.07
C GLU A 215 -0.17 -12.28 10.99
N PRO A 216 0.37 -12.72 9.85
CA PRO A 216 0.65 -11.84 8.72
C PRO A 216 -0.63 -11.21 8.18
N ALA A 217 -0.55 -9.95 7.78
CA ALA A 217 -1.62 -9.31 7.03
C ALA A 217 -1.68 -9.87 5.60
N GLU A 218 -2.89 -10.08 5.07
CA GLU A 218 -3.13 -10.44 3.68
C GLU A 218 -3.86 -9.29 2.97
N LEU A 219 -3.50 -9.00 1.70
CA LEU A 219 -4.06 -7.83 1.02
C LEU A 219 -5.60 -7.89 0.91
N GLU A 220 -6.17 -9.06 0.63
CA GLU A 220 -7.63 -9.25 0.55
C GLU A 220 -8.34 -9.06 1.90
N HIS A 221 -7.60 -9.15 3.00
CA HIS A 221 -8.08 -8.98 4.37
C HIS A 221 -7.85 -7.57 4.91
N LEU A 222 -7.19 -6.67 4.16
CA LEU A 222 -7.05 -5.28 4.57
C LEU A 222 -8.34 -4.46 4.41
N VAL A 223 -9.50 -5.06 4.74
CA VAL A 223 -10.88 -4.56 4.59
C VAL A 223 -11.58 -4.34 5.93
N PRO A 224 -12.62 -3.50 6.00
CA PRO A 224 -13.27 -3.14 7.24
C PRO A 224 -14.04 -4.34 7.78
N GLY A 225 -13.99 -4.54 9.10
CA GLY A 225 -14.53 -5.73 9.76
C GLY A 225 -13.56 -6.92 9.84
N ASP A 226 -12.38 -6.82 9.22
CA ASP A 226 -11.28 -7.72 9.52
C ASP A 226 -10.59 -7.31 10.84
N PRO A 227 -10.41 -8.22 11.82
CA PRO A 227 -9.76 -7.90 13.09
C PRO A 227 -8.31 -7.38 12.99
N ALA A 228 -7.62 -7.61 11.86
CA ALA A 228 -6.28 -7.10 11.61
C ALA A 228 -6.27 -5.68 11.02
N VAL A 229 -7.43 -5.07 10.82
CA VAL A 229 -7.59 -3.71 10.31
C VAL A 229 -8.28 -2.86 11.39
N PRO A 230 -7.64 -1.78 11.86
CA PRO A 230 -8.23 -0.95 12.89
C PRO A 230 -9.42 -0.18 12.32
N ASP A 231 -10.59 -0.32 12.94
CA ASP A 231 -11.82 0.36 12.54
C ASP A 231 -12.09 1.62 13.38
N GLY A 232 -11.28 1.86 14.42
CA GLY A 232 -11.38 3.01 15.31
C GLY A 232 -12.52 2.89 16.32
N SER A 233 -13.16 1.71 16.44
CA SER A 233 -14.19 1.45 17.44
C SER A 233 -13.61 1.31 18.86
N GLU A 234 -12.35 0.91 18.96
CA GLU A 234 -11.62 0.80 20.22
C GLU A 234 -10.67 2.00 20.40
N PRO A 235 -10.70 2.71 21.55
CA PRO A 235 -9.83 3.87 21.78
C PRO A 235 -8.33 3.57 21.70
N ALA A 236 -7.93 2.31 21.88
CA ALA A 236 -6.54 1.87 21.77
C ALA A 236 -6.03 1.84 20.33
N GLU A 237 -6.93 1.82 19.34
CA GLU A 237 -6.56 1.86 17.93
C GLU A 237 -6.28 3.29 17.44
N ILE A 238 -6.72 4.32 18.18
CA ILE A 238 -6.56 5.71 17.76
C ILE A 238 -5.12 6.15 18.05
N GLU A 239 -4.30 6.24 16.99
CA GLU A 239 -2.94 6.80 17.07
C GLU A 239 -3.01 8.33 16.99
N ILE A 240 -3.80 8.85 16.04
CA ILE A 240 -3.98 10.29 15.78
C ILE A 240 -5.44 10.55 15.38
N GLU A 241 -6.14 11.37 16.16
CA GLU A 241 -7.52 11.74 15.85
C GLU A 241 -7.60 12.85 14.77
N TRP A 242 -6.76 13.89 14.85
CA TRP A 242 -6.64 14.93 13.83
C TRP A 242 -5.24 15.51 13.79
N GLN A 243 -4.63 15.50 12.61
CA GLN A 243 -3.37 16.20 12.34
C GLN A 243 -3.45 16.93 11.01
N LEU A 244 -3.00 18.19 10.99
CA LEU A 244 -2.81 18.94 9.76
C LEU A 244 -1.53 18.46 9.08
N LEU A 245 -1.56 18.18 7.77
CA LEU A 245 -0.37 17.96 6.95
C LEU A 245 -0.30 19.02 5.85
N GLN A 246 0.88 19.61 5.67
CA GLN A 246 1.14 20.58 4.60
C GLN A 246 2.64 20.68 4.28
N ALA A 247 3.03 20.37 3.04
CA ALA A 247 4.43 20.48 2.64
C ALA A 247 4.94 21.92 2.80
N GLY A 248 6.14 22.10 3.36
CA GLY A 248 6.75 23.41 3.60
C GLY A 248 6.34 24.09 4.90
N LYS A 249 5.32 23.56 5.60
CA LYS A 249 4.97 23.99 6.95
C LYS A 249 5.78 23.16 7.95
N ASN A 250 6.74 23.81 8.61
CA ASN A 250 7.72 23.13 9.45
C ASN A 250 7.06 22.27 10.53
N GLY A 251 7.45 20.99 10.61
CA GLY A 251 6.98 20.05 11.63
C GLY A 251 5.64 19.36 11.30
N VAL A 252 5.07 19.63 10.13
CA VAL A 252 3.84 18.99 9.61
C VAL A 252 3.92 18.69 8.11
N ASP A 253 5.13 18.66 7.54
CA ASP A 253 5.39 18.27 6.16
C ASP A 253 5.42 16.75 5.96
N GLU A 254 5.41 15.99 7.05
CA GLU A 254 5.20 14.56 7.10
C GLU A 254 4.50 14.16 8.41
N LEU A 255 3.82 13.02 8.37
CA LEU A 255 3.35 12.29 9.53
C LEU A 255 4.29 11.13 9.76
N ASP A 256 4.98 11.15 10.89
CA ASP A 256 5.95 10.12 11.26
C ASP A 256 5.47 9.42 12.53
N SER A 257 5.24 8.10 12.44
CA SER A 257 4.89 7.29 13.62
C SER A 257 6.04 7.21 14.63
N GLY A 258 7.26 7.55 14.22
CA GLY A 258 8.48 7.15 14.91
C GLY A 258 8.78 5.66 14.71
N HIS A 259 9.96 5.24 15.19
CA HIS A 259 10.28 3.81 15.25
C HIS A 259 9.74 3.24 16.54
N ASP A 260 8.76 2.33 16.40
CA ASP A 260 8.21 1.59 17.53
C ASP A 260 8.57 0.11 17.41
N ASP A 261 9.01 -0.46 18.53
CA ASP A 261 9.23 -1.90 18.66
C ASP A 261 7.88 -2.60 18.49
N MET A 262 7.79 -3.50 17.51
CA MET A 262 6.61 -4.36 17.41
C MET A 262 6.50 -5.27 18.63
N ALA A 263 5.29 -5.66 18.99
CA ALA A 263 5.10 -6.60 20.08
C ALA A 263 5.81 -7.94 19.76
N VAL A 264 6.30 -8.62 20.80
CA VAL A 264 7.23 -9.77 20.67
C VAL A 264 6.67 -10.92 19.81
N ASP A 265 5.36 -11.07 19.77
CA ASP A 265 4.67 -12.13 19.03
C ASP A 265 3.86 -11.59 17.82
N SER A 266 4.00 -10.30 17.49
CA SER A 266 3.35 -9.70 16.32
C SER A 266 4.11 -10.08 15.05
N GLU A 267 3.38 -10.51 14.02
CA GLU A 267 3.94 -10.78 12.68
C GLU A 267 3.61 -9.66 11.69
N SER A 268 2.63 -8.81 12.02
CA SER A 268 2.24 -7.66 11.20
C SER A 268 1.81 -6.44 12.01
N VAL A 269 1.98 -5.27 11.40
CA VAL A 269 1.41 -4.00 11.87
C VAL A 269 0.57 -3.41 10.74
N THR A 270 -0.64 -2.96 11.08
CA THR A 270 -1.56 -2.32 10.14
C THR A 270 -1.88 -0.91 10.63
N ARG A 271 -1.74 0.07 9.75
CA ARG A 271 -2.19 1.45 9.96
C ARG A 271 -3.26 1.82 8.95
N ARG A 272 -4.34 2.43 9.41
CA ARG A 272 -5.36 3.05 8.57
C ARG A 272 -5.22 4.56 8.65
N TYR A 273 -5.06 5.18 7.49
CA TYR A 273 -5.05 6.63 7.33
C TYR A 273 -6.36 7.08 6.71
N GLU A 274 -6.98 8.12 7.26
CA GLU A 274 -8.11 8.79 6.63
C GLU A 274 -7.74 10.21 6.26
N PHE A 275 -8.05 10.62 5.02
CA PHE A 275 -7.67 11.92 4.48
C PHE A 275 -8.91 12.77 4.21
N TYR A 276 -8.87 14.02 4.68
CA TYR A 276 -9.95 14.99 4.52
C TYR A 276 -9.40 16.31 3.97
N LYS A 277 -10.21 17.00 3.16
CA LYS A 277 -9.83 18.32 2.63
C LYS A 277 -9.64 19.31 3.78
N TYR A 278 -8.64 20.18 3.66
CA TYR A 278 -8.58 21.40 4.47
C TYR A 278 -9.42 22.50 3.79
N VAL A 279 -10.40 23.06 4.49
CA VAL A 279 -11.27 24.14 3.98
C VAL A 279 -11.19 25.41 4.82
N GLY A 280 -10.21 25.48 5.72
CA GLY A 280 -9.90 26.68 6.49
C GLY A 280 -9.20 27.76 5.66
N PRO A 281 -8.92 28.92 6.28
CA PRO A 281 -8.22 30.02 5.61
C PRO A 281 -6.73 29.73 5.41
N TYR A 282 -6.22 30.15 4.25
CA TYR A 282 -4.79 30.24 3.95
C TYR A 282 -4.30 31.68 4.07
N ASN A 283 -3.03 31.89 4.43
CA ASN A 283 -2.38 33.19 4.29
C ASN A 283 -2.00 33.50 2.83
N ASP A 284 -1.45 34.68 2.58
CA ASP A 284 -1.08 35.14 1.23
C ASP A 284 0.03 34.27 0.59
N GLU A 285 0.81 33.57 1.40
CA GLU A 285 1.85 32.63 0.97
C GLU A 285 1.33 31.22 0.70
N GLY A 286 0.07 30.92 1.04
CA GLY A 286 -0.55 29.60 0.89
C GLY A 286 -0.35 28.67 2.10
N GLU A 287 0.02 29.18 3.28
CA GLU A 287 0.09 28.40 4.52
C GLU A 287 -1.29 28.30 5.17
N ALA A 288 -1.69 27.10 5.59
CA ALA A 288 -2.91 26.89 6.37
C ALA A 288 -2.81 27.56 7.74
N GLN A 289 -3.84 28.31 8.13
CA GLN A 289 -3.86 29.10 9.38
C GLN A 289 -4.56 28.39 10.55
N VAL A 290 -5.28 27.31 10.28
CA VAL A 290 -5.99 26.52 11.29
C VAL A 290 -5.25 25.19 11.46
N GLU A 291 -4.85 24.88 12.68
CA GLU A 291 -4.05 23.70 13.02
C GLU A 291 -4.72 22.80 14.06
N ASP A 292 -5.93 23.18 14.53
CA ASP A 292 -6.70 22.43 15.52
C ASP A 292 -8.12 22.18 14.99
N ALA A 293 -8.36 20.95 14.52
CA ALA A 293 -9.67 20.54 13.99
C ALA A 293 -10.74 20.35 15.07
N GLU A 294 -10.35 20.16 16.34
CA GLU A 294 -11.32 20.05 17.43
C GLU A 294 -11.89 21.42 17.81
N LEU A 295 -11.04 22.45 17.80
CA LEU A 295 -11.45 23.84 18.03
C LEU A 295 -12.14 24.47 16.82
N PHE A 296 -11.77 24.05 15.61
CA PHE A 296 -12.28 24.59 14.35
C PHE A 296 -12.76 23.48 13.41
N PRO A 297 -13.83 22.75 13.79
CA PRO A 297 -14.35 21.64 13.00
C PRO A 297 -14.83 22.07 11.60
N GLU A 298 -15.16 23.35 11.41
CA GLU A 298 -15.51 23.92 10.11
C GLU A 298 -14.33 24.02 9.13
N ALA A 299 -13.08 23.87 9.59
CA ALA A 299 -11.90 23.82 8.74
C ALA A 299 -11.67 22.41 8.15
N VAL A 300 -12.42 21.41 8.60
CA VAL A 300 -12.41 20.05 8.06
C VAL A 300 -13.44 19.95 6.92
N GLY A 301 -12.96 19.60 5.74
CA GLY A 301 -13.75 19.47 4.54
C GLY A 301 -14.17 18.02 4.26
N GLU A 302 -14.47 17.78 2.99
CA GLU A 302 -14.94 16.47 2.51
C GLU A 302 -13.86 15.40 2.66
N PHE A 303 -14.30 14.17 2.91
CA PHE A 303 -13.46 12.98 2.85
C PHE A 303 -12.90 12.80 1.43
N ILE A 304 -11.61 12.52 1.33
CA ILE A 304 -10.88 12.30 0.07
C ILE A 304 -10.76 10.80 -0.21
N GLY A 305 -10.35 10.05 0.80
CA GLY A 305 -10.04 8.64 0.72
C GLY A 305 -9.43 8.12 2.01
N ALA A 306 -9.25 6.81 2.10
CA ALA A 306 -8.57 6.16 3.20
C ALA A 306 -7.59 5.11 2.69
N GLN A 307 -6.51 4.90 3.43
CA GLN A 307 -5.44 3.98 3.07
C GLN A 307 -5.11 3.07 4.25
N ASN A 308 -5.42 1.78 4.10
CA ASN A 308 -4.96 0.70 4.95
C ASN A 308 -3.60 0.24 4.44
N ALA A 309 -2.57 0.47 5.25
CA ALA A 309 -1.23 0.01 4.95
C ALA A 309 -0.78 -0.97 6.02
N ALA A 310 -0.24 -2.10 5.59
CA ALA A 310 0.33 -3.07 6.51
C ALA A 310 1.75 -3.42 6.13
N PHE A 311 2.50 -3.85 7.14
CA PHE A 311 3.85 -4.36 6.99
C PHE A 311 3.96 -5.72 7.66
N ASN A 312 4.45 -6.71 6.93
CA ASN A 312 4.72 -8.04 7.47
C ASN A 312 6.21 -8.21 7.81
N LEU A 313 6.50 -8.83 8.95
CA LEU A 313 7.89 -9.14 9.34
C LEU A 313 8.47 -10.35 8.59
N ALA A 314 7.61 -11.16 7.96
CA ALA A 314 7.96 -12.39 7.25
C ALA A 314 7.39 -12.41 5.82
N PRO A 315 8.03 -13.13 4.86
CA PRO A 315 7.62 -13.14 3.47
C PRO A 315 6.20 -13.67 3.29
N PHE A 316 5.45 -13.08 2.35
CA PHE A 316 4.19 -13.65 1.87
C PHE A 316 4.39 -15.09 1.42
N VAL A 317 3.70 -16.02 2.06
CA VAL A 317 3.45 -17.33 1.48
C VAL A 317 2.24 -17.17 0.57
N VAL A 318 2.46 -16.78 -0.69
CA VAL A 318 1.38 -16.78 -1.69
C VAL A 318 0.83 -18.22 -1.75
N PRO A 319 -0.47 -18.45 -1.44
CA PRO A 319 -1.04 -19.77 -1.56
C PRO A 319 -0.85 -20.23 -3.00
N GLU A 320 -0.18 -21.37 -3.22
CA GLU A 320 0.00 -21.84 -4.58
C GLU A 320 -1.39 -21.99 -5.24
N PRO A 321 -1.57 -21.45 -6.46
CA PRO A 321 -2.84 -21.61 -7.14
C PRO A 321 -3.12 -23.11 -7.23
N ALA A 322 -4.34 -23.53 -6.87
CA ALA A 322 -4.77 -24.92 -6.74
C ALA A 322 -4.45 -25.80 -7.97
N THR A 323 -4.09 -25.18 -9.10
CA THR A 323 -3.53 -25.75 -10.31
C THR A 323 -2.27 -26.59 -10.08
N LEU A 324 -1.34 -26.25 -9.18
CA LEU A 324 -0.12 -27.04 -8.91
C LEU A 324 -0.41 -28.32 -8.10
N ALA A 325 -1.35 -28.25 -7.15
CA ALA A 325 -1.88 -29.42 -6.46
C ALA A 325 -2.65 -30.36 -7.42
N LEU A 326 -3.38 -29.79 -8.39
CA LEU A 326 -4.05 -30.57 -9.44
C LEU A 326 -3.07 -31.18 -10.45
N LEU A 327 -1.97 -30.49 -10.79
CA LEU A 327 -0.94 -31.01 -11.70
C LEU A 327 -0.19 -32.20 -11.09
N SER A 328 0.11 -32.13 -9.78
CA SER A 328 0.75 -33.23 -9.04
C SER A 328 -0.19 -34.44 -8.86
N MET A 329 -1.49 -34.22 -8.61
CA MET A 329 -2.49 -35.29 -8.64
C MET A 329 -2.69 -35.90 -10.04
N GLY A 330 -2.64 -35.08 -11.10
CA GLY A 330 -2.75 -35.52 -12.48
C GLY A 330 -1.57 -36.40 -12.92
N LEU A 331 -0.34 -36.02 -12.56
CA LEU A 331 0.86 -36.81 -12.84
C LEU A 331 0.89 -38.14 -12.06
N ALA A 332 0.42 -38.15 -10.81
CA ALA A 332 0.27 -39.38 -10.03
C ALA A 332 -0.78 -40.32 -10.66
N GLY A 333 -1.91 -39.79 -11.13
CA GLY A 333 -2.95 -40.56 -11.82
C GLY A 333 -2.50 -41.19 -13.14
N VAL A 334 -1.67 -40.49 -13.92
CA VAL A 334 -1.10 -41.01 -15.18
C VAL A 334 -0.03 -42.09 -14.90
N ALA A 335 0.77 -41.95 -13.85
CA ALA A 335 1.75 -42.97 -13.45
C ALA A 335 1.08 -44.27 -12.95
N LEU A 336 -0.02 -44.15 -12.18
CA LEU A 336 -0.79 -45.29 -11.66
C LEU A 336 -1.57 -46.02 -12.78
N SER A 337 -2.10 -45.31 -13.77
CA SER A 337 -2.80 -45.94 -14.90
C SER A 337 -1.84 -46.67 -15.87
N ARG A 338 -0.62 -46.18 -16.05
CA ARG A 338 0.44 -46.87 -16.82
C ARG A 338 0.93 -48.14 -16.12
N ARG A 339 1.03 -48.15 -14.79
CA ARG A 339 1.38 -49.36 -14.01
C ARG A 339 0.30 -50.45 -14.08
N ARG A 340 -0.98 -50.08 -14.11
CA ARG A 340 -2.08 -51.06 -14.23
C ARG A 340 -2.21 -51.70 -15.61
N ARG A 341 -1.76 -51.03 -16.68
CA ARG A 341 -1.76 -51.60 -18.05
C ARG A 341 -0.57 -52.50 -18.36
N GLY A 342 0.47 -52.52 -17.52
CA GLY A 342 1.65 -53.38 -17.71
C GLY A 342 1.56 -54.77 -17.03
N VAL A 343 0.45 -55.09 -16.35
CA VAL A 343 0.28 -56.34 -15.57
C VAL A 343 -0.80 -57.25 -16.16
N ALA A 344 -1.39 -56.89 -17.31
CA ALA A 344 -2.27 -57.74 -18.08
C ALA A 344 -1.68 -57.96 -19.49
N GLY A 345 -0.74 -58.91 -19.56
CA GLY A 345 -0.11 -59.42 -20.77
C GLY A 345 0.55 -60.75 -20.45
#